data_AF-A0A6I2LXY0-F1
#
_entry.id   AF-A0A6I2LXY0-F1
#
_cell.length_a   1.000
_cell.length_b   1.000
_cell.length_c   1.000
_cell.angle_alpha   90.00
_cell.angle_beta   90.00
_cell.angle_gamma   90.00
#
_symmetry.space_group_name_H-M   'P 1'
#
loop_
_entity.id
_entity.type
_entity.pdbx_description
1 polymer ?
#
loop_
_entity_poly.entity_id
_entity_poly.type
_entity_poly.pdbx_seq_one_letter_code
_entity_poly.pdbx_strand_id
1 'polypeptide(L)'
;MGALLASAAAPWAAATVPAAPDGEAITAPSGAELRFVDTVRDVPGPAGVTWRYRFIMPDLASLVPVTTGDATGDLTEEDMAELDSLGLDISLRPGTAVKVDPLAESELVDPEDLDLPDFRPEDFVFAEDEFDAPLAVPADPDILLQDPVHADIAWICENWVLPRVAADTAPRPAQIIISVSDRPTEFGAVDIEAVQLFEAFSISDDGRHCIWEPW
;
A
#
# COMPACT_ATOMS: atom_id res chain seq x y z
N MET A 1 -45.98 -42.30 18.48
CA MET A 1 -46.06 -40.83 18.63
C MET A 1 -44.64 -40.29 18.76
N GLY A 2 -44.02 -39.87 17.65
CA GLY A 2 -42.73 -39.19 17.65
C GLY A 2 -42.97 -37.73 17.26
N ALA A 3 -42.62 -36.80 18.15
CA ALA A 3 -42.74 -35.37 17.90
C ALA A 3 -41.49 -34.87 17.16
N LEU A 4 -41.69 -34.33 15.96
CA LEU A 4 -40.66 -33.59 15.22
C LEU A 4 -40.61 -32.16 15.78
N LEU A 5 -39.48 -31.79 16.38
CA LEU A 5 -39.15 -30.40 16.73
C LEU A 5 -38.62 -29.72 15.46
N ALA A 6 -39.37 -28.77 14.91
CA ALA A 6 -38.88 -27.89 13.86
C ALA A 6 -38.12 -26.72 14.50
N SER A 7 -36.79 -26.68 14.32
CA SER A 7 -36.00 -25.49 14.58
C SER A 7 -36.32 -24.44 13.52
N ALA A 8 -36.97 -23.36 13.94
CA ALA A 8 -37.09 -22.15 13.12
C ALA A 8 -35.75 -21.38 13.19
N ALA A 9 -35.03 -21.33 12.07
CA ALA A 9 -33.93 -20.39 11.89
C ALA A 9 -34.52 -18.98 11.78
N ALA A 10 -34.13 -18.08 12.67
CA ALA A 10 -34.49 -16.67 12.57
C ALA A 10 -33.74 -16.04 11.39
N PRO A 11 -34.41 -15.29 10.50
CA PRO A 11 -33.73 -14.59 9.41
C PRO A 11 -32.89 -13.44 9.98
N TRP A 12 -31.62 -13.39 9.63
CA TRP A 12 -30.77 -12.20 9.78
C TRP A 12 -31.41 -11.09 8.93
N ALA A 13 -31.87 -10.01 9.55
CA ALA A 13 -32.35 -8.83 8.83
C ALA A 13 -31.15 -8.12 8.18
N ALA A 14 -31.12 -8.07 6.85
CA ALA A 14 -30.15 -7.26 6.12
C ALA A 14 -30.35 -5.79 6.54
N ALA A 15 -29.42 -5.26 7.32
CA ALA A 15 -29.39 -3.83 7.60
C ALA A 15 -29.06 -3.11 6.29
N THR A 16 -29.98 -2.29 5.80
CA THR A 16 -29.70 -1.36 4.72
C THR A 16 -28.73 -0.32 5.24
N VAL A 17 -27.46 -0.39 4.82
CA VAL A 17 -26.47 0.65 5.09
C VAL A 17 -26.74 1.79 4.11
N PRO A 18 -27.17 2.98 4.57
CA PRO A 18 -27.37 4.11 3.68
C PRO A 18 -26.03 4.53 3.05
N ALA A 19 -26.09 5.14 1.86
CA ALA A 19 -24.93 5.79 1.28
C ALA A 19 -24.34 6.80 2.29
N ALA A 20 -23.03 6.75 2.49
CA ALA A 20 -22.34 7.68 3.38
C ALA A 20 -22.53 9.11 2.88
N PRO A 21 -22.81 10.09 3.75
CA PRO A 21 -22.68 11.48 3.37
C PRO A 21 -21.21 11.79 3.05
N ASP A 22 -20.98 12.63 2.03
CA ASP A 22 -19.65 13.16 1.75
C ASP A 22 -19.09 13.81 3.01
N GLY A 23 -17.84 13.50 3.33
CA GLY A 23 -17.19 13.98 4.54
C GLY A 23 -17.48 13.17 5.81
N GLU A 24 -18.10 11.98 5.72
CA GLU A 24 -18.21 11.04 6.86
C GLU A 24 -16.82 10.75 7.45
N ALA A 25 -16.67 10.97 8.75
CA ALA A 25 -15.45 10.66 9.50
C ALA A 25 -15.50 9.21 9.99
N ILE A 26 -14.39 8.50 9.86
CA ILE A 26 -14.24 7.07 10.09
C ILE A 26 -12.94 6.89 10.89
N THR A 27 -13.05 6.37 12.09
CA THR A 27 -11.88 6.03 12.91
C THR A 27 -11.50 4.57 12.66
N ALA A 28 -10.28 4.33 12.19
CA ALA A 28 -9.74 3.01 11.96
C ALA A 28 -9.23 2.35 13.27
N PRO A 29 -9.00 1.02 13.30
CA PRO A 29 -8.51 0.32 14.48
C PRO A 29 -7.16 0.83 15.01
N SER A 30 -6.30 1.36 14.13
CA SER A 30 -5.04 2.01 14.53
C SER A 30 -5.24 3.33 15.29
N GLY A 31 -6.44 3.91 15.23
CA GLY A 31 -6.74 5.28 15.67
C GLY A 31 -6.62 6.33 14.55
N ALA A 32 -6.25 5.93 13.33
CA ALA A 32 -6.22 6.84 12.19
C ALA A 32 -7.61 7.40 11.87
N GLU A 33 -7.67 8.70 11.60
CA GLU A 33 -8.89 9.41 11.24
C GLU A 33 -8.98 9.54 9.71
N LEU A 34 -9.95 8.83 9.12
CA LEU A 34 -10.24 8.92 7.69
C LEU A 34 -11.52 9.71 7.45
N ARG A 35 -11.57 10.41 6.32
CA ARG A 35 -12.77 11.09 5.84
C ARG A 35 -13.13 10.59 4.46
N PHE A 36 -14.35 10.08 4.28
CA PHE A 36 -14.85 9.70 2.97
C PHE A 36 -15.02 10.92 2.05
N VAL A 37 -14.53 10.82 0.81
CA VAL A 37 -14.65 11.86 -0.22
C VAL A 37 -15.78 11.53 -1.17
N ASP A 38 -15.61 10.48 -1.99
CA ASP A 38 -16.59 10.02 -2.96
C ASP A 38 -16.27 8.59 -3.46
N THR A 39 -17.11 8.10 -4.38
CA THR A 39 -16.90 6.84 -5.10
C THR A 39 -16.87 7.10 -6.61
N VAL A 40 -15.77 6.74 -7.27
CA VAL A 40 -15.61 6.80 -8.72
C VAL A 40 -15.89 5.42 -9.31
N ARG A 41 -16.90 5.31 -10.17
CA ARG A 41 -17.44 4.02 -10.66
C ARG A 41 -17.20 3.72 -12.14
N ASP A 42 -16.48 4.60 -12.83
CA ASP A 42 -16.40 4.60 -14.30
C ASP A 42 -14.95 4.40 -14.80
N VAL A 43 -14.19 3.54 -14.12
CA VAL A 43 -12.84 3.14 -14.56
C VAL A 43 -12.92 1.75 -15.19
N PRO A 44 -12.73 1.62 -16.52
CA PRO A 44 -12.58 0.32 -17.16
C PRO A 44 -11.30 -0.35 -16.64
N GLY A 45 -11.45 -1.45 -15.90
CA GLY A 45 -10.33 -2.29 -15.48
C GLY A 45 -10.19 -3.53 -16.37
N PRO A 46 -9.01 -4.17 -16.41
CA PRO A 46 -8.79 -5.40 -17.19
C PRO A 46 -9.67 -6.57 -16.71
N ALA A 47 -10.09 -6.57 -15.44
CA ALA A 47 -10.95 -7.58 -14.83
C ALA A 47 -12.46 -7.24 -14.86
N GLY A 48 -12.84 -6.04 -15.32
CA GLY A 48 -14.23 -5.57 -15.32
C GLY A 48 -14.40 -4.16 -14.77
N VAL A 49 -15.60 -3.84 -14.27
CA VAL A 49 -15.86 -2.51 -13.68
C VAL A 49 -15.15 -2.40 -12.34
N THR A 50 -14.39 -1.32 -12.17
CA THR A 50 -13.65 -1.03 -10.94
C THR A 50 -14.30 0.13 -10.21
N TRP A 51 -14.51 -0.03 -8.90
CA TRP A 51 -15.02 1.05 -8.05
C TRP A 51 -13.90 1.57 -7.18
N ARG A 52 -13.61 2.87 -7.28
CA ARG A 52 -12.60 3.53 -6.45
C ARG A 52 -13.27 4.34 -5.36
N TYR A 53 -13.00 3.98 -4.11
CA TYR A 53 -13.41 4.73 -2.93
C TYR A 53 -12.28 5.64 -2.50
N ARG A 54 -12.56 6.95 -2.40
CA ARG A 54 -11.55 7.95 -2.03
C ARG A 54 -11.74 8.39 -0.58
N PHE A 55 -10.63 8.45 0.16
CA PHE A 55 -10.57 8.87 1.56
C PHE A 55 -9.44 9.88 1.78
N ILE A 56 -9.63 10.78 2.74
CA ILE A 56 -8.58 11.67 3.26
C ILE A 56 -8.14 11.19 4.63
N MET A 57 -6.85 11.00 4.83
CA MET A 57 -6.21 10.70 6.11
C MET A 57 -5.13 11.74 6.36
N PRO A 58 -5.41 12.83 7.11
CA PRO A 58 -4.48 13.95 7.27
C PRO A 58 -3.07 13.58 7.73
N ASP A 59 -2.94 12.52 8.54
CA ASP A 59 -1.68 12.07 9.11
C ASP A 59 -0.89 11.12 8.19
N LEU A 60 -1.42 10.77 7.00
CA LEU A 60 -0.82 9.79 6.09
C LEU A 60 0.64 10.13 5.73
N ALA A 61 0.93 11.40 5.47
CA ALA A 61 2.27 11.87 5.11
C ALA A 61 3.32 11.69 6.24
N SER A 62 2.88 11.50 7.49
CA SER A 62 3.76 11.21 8.62
C SER A 62 3.99 9.71 8.83
N LEU A 63 3.13 8.87 8.25
CA LEU A 63 3.16 7.41 8.40
C LEU A 63 3.90 6.72 7.26
N VAL A 64 3.82 7.30 6.06
CA VAL A 64 4.52 6.78 4.88
C VAL A 64 5.79 7.60 4.69
N PRO A 65 6.98 6.97 4.59
CA PRO A 65 8.22 7.69 4.32
C PRO A 65 8.12 8.35 2.94
N VAL A 66 7.98 9.67 2.93
CA VAL A 66 8.02 10.47 1.71
C VAL A 66 9.45 10.91 1.46
N THR A 67 9.98 10.59 0.28
CA THR A 67 11.18 11.26 -0.20
C THR A 67 10.75 12.66 -0.63
N THR A 68 11.29 13.68 0.04
CA THR A 68 11.02 15.07 -0.33
C THR A 68 12.25 15.62 -1.02
N GLY A 69 12.09 16.19 -2.21
CA GLY A 69 13.18 16.80 -2.97
C GLY A 69 13.51 16.10 -4.28
N ASP A 70 14.26 16.80 -5.13
CA ASP A 70 14.92 16.20 -6.28
C ASP A 70 15.90 15.14 -5.76
N ALA A 71 15.89 13.93 -6.32
CA ALA A 71 16.83 12.87 -5.95
C ALA A 71 18.29 13.31 -6.17
N THR A 72 18.51 14.39 -6.92
CA THR A 72 19.82 15.01 -7.13
C THR A 72 20.13 16.18 -6.19
N GLY A 73 19.15 16.70 -5.45
CA GLY A 73 19.29 17.91 -4.64
C GLY A 73 20.20 17.77 -3.42
N ASP A 74 20.40 16.53 -2.95
CA ASP A 74 21.31 16.20 -1.84
C ASP A 74 22.68 15.68 -2.35
N LEU A 75 22.87 15.60 -3.67
CA LEU A 75 24.12 15.18 -4.28
C LEU A 75 25.03 16.39 -4.48
N THR A 76 26.26 16.29 -4.00
CA THR A 76 27.30 17.28 -4.27
C THR A 76 27.86 17.12 -5.68
N GLU A 77 28.62 18.12 -6.16
CA GLU A 77 29.35 17.99 -7.43
C GLU A 77 30.33 16.80 -7.44
N GLU A 78 30.83 16.41 -6.26
CA GLU A 78 31.70 15.24 -6.09
C GLU A 78 30.91 13.94 -6.22
N ASP A 79 29.75 13.85 -5.58
CA ASP A 79 28.85 12.69 -5.69
C ASP A 79 28.37 12.48 -7.14
N MET A 80 28.07 13.56 -7.86
CA MET A 80 27.71 13.48 -9.28
C MET A 80 28.87 13.01 -10.16
N ALA A 81 30.11 13.39 -9.85
CA ALA A 81 31.29 12.96 -10.58
C ALA A 81 31.60 11.47 -10.35
N GLU A 82 31.39 10.96 -9.14
CA GLU A 82 31.51 9.53 -8.86
C GLU A 82 30.44 8.73 -9.61
N LEU A 83 29.19 9.20 -9.65
CA LEU A 83 28.11 8.54 -10.40
C LEU A 83 28.35 8.52 -11.92
N ASP A 84 28.91 9.59 -12.49
CA ASP A 84 29.30 9.65 -13.91
C ASP A 84 30.45 8.67 -14.20
N SER A 85 31.37 8.50 -13.24
CA SER A 85 32.48 7.55 -13.34
C SER A 85 32.05 6.08 -13.27
N LEU A 86 30.88 5.79 -12.65
CA LEU A 86 30.28 4.45 -12.62
C LEU A 86 29.71 4.03 -13.98
N GLY A 87 29.74 4.89 -15.00
CA GLY A 87 29.39 4.54 -16.39
C GLY A 87 27.91 4.18 -16.59
N LEU A 88 27.04 4.48 -15.63
CA LEU A 88 25.60 4.27 -15.69
C LEU A 88 24.93 5.37 -16.54
N ASP A 89 25.04 5.27 -17.87
CA ASP A 89 24.22 6.08 -18.79
C ASP A 89 22.77 5.55 -18.77
N ILE A 90 21.98 6.04 -17.81
CA ILE A 90 20.53 5.89 -17.84
C ILE A 90 19.90 7.20 -18.34
N SER A 91 20.14 7.55 -19.60
CA SER A 91 19.33 8.57 -20.30
C SER A 91 17.92 8.02 -20.58
N LEU A 92 17.03 8.06 -19.59
CA LEU A 92 15.61 7.73 -19.75
C LEU A 92 14.91 8.77 -20.63
N ARG A 93 14.73 8.44 -21.91
CA ARG A 93 13.76 9.12 -22.78
C ARG A 93 12.39 8.45 -22.64
N PRO A 94 11.32 9.20 -22.30
CA PRO A 94 9.99 8.60 -22.15
C PRO A 94 9.55 7.91 -23.45
N GLY A 95 9.13 6.65 -23.34
CA GLY A 95 8.65 5.84 -24.47
C GLY A 95 9.70 4.99 -25.20
N THR A 96 10.95 4.95 -24.72
CA THR A 96 11.99 4.10 -25.32
C THR A 96 12.15 2.82 -24.51
N ALA A 97 11.75 1.67 -25.06
CA ALA A 97 12.10 0.38 -24.49
C ALA A 97 13.59 0.12 -24.74
N VAL A 98 14.38 0.09 -23.67
CA VAL A 98 15.78 -0.35 -23.73
C VAL A 98 15.78 -1.87 -23.77
N LYS A 99 16.41 -2.45 -24.81
CA LYS A 99 16.75 -3.88 -24.77
C LYS A 99 17.89 -4.03 -23.79
N VAL A 100 17.60 -4.62 -22.64
CA VAL A 100 18.62 -5.18 -21.75
C VAL A 100 19.07 -6.49 -22.38
N ASP A 101 20.25 -6.46 -22.98
CA ASP A 101 20.95 -7.69 -23.35
C ASP A 101 21.39 -8.41 -22.06
N PRO A 102 21.33 -9.75 -22.01
CA PRO A 102 21.85 -10.49 -20.86
C PRO A 102 23.34 -10.19 -20.70
N LEU A 103 23.74 -9.83 -19.47
CA LEU A 103 25.13 -9.55 -19.12
C LEU A 103 26.01 -10.75 -19.55
N ALA A 104 27.10 -10.48 -20.26
CA ALA A 104 28.06 -11.51 -20.60
C ALA A 104 28.80 -11.96 -19.34
N GLU A 105 29.25 -13.22 -19.28
CA GLU A 105 30.02 -13.75 -18.14
C GLU A 105 31.31 -12.94 -17.86
N SER A 106 31.84 -12.24 -18.86
CA SER A 106 32.99 -11.34 -18.74
C SER A 106 32.70 -9.98 -18.11
N GLU A 107 31.41 -9.64 -17.94
CA GLU A 107 30.95 -8.40 -17.28
C GLU A 107 30.48 -8.67 -15.84
N LEU A 108 30.40 -9.94 -15.44
CA LEU A 108 30.21 -10.32 -14.04
C LEU A 108 31.53 -10.11 -13.31
N VAL A 109 31.52 -9.26 -12.28
CA VAL A 109 32.68 -9.10 -11.39
C VAL A 109 32.82 -10.37 -10.56
N ASP A 110 34.00 -10.95 -10.56
CA ASP A 110 34.30 -12.12 -9.75
C ASP A 110 34.28 -11.71 -8.26
N PRO A 111 33.54 -12.41 -7.38
CA PRO A 111 33.53 -12.10 -5.96
C PRO A 111 34.92 -12.11 -5.31
N GLU A 112 35.90 -12.79 -5.90
CA GLU A 112 37.29 -12.81 -5.42
C GLU A 112 38.09 -11.54 -5.77
N ASP A 113 37.65 -10.78 -6.78
CA ASP A 113 38.24 -9.51 -7.20
C ASP A 113 37.62 -8.30 -6.45
N LEU A 114 36.54 -8.52 -5.70
CA LEU A 114 35.96 -7.52 -4.82
C LEU A 114 36.75 -7.49 -3.50
N ASP A 115 37.49 -6.41 -3.26
CA ASP A 115 38.22 -6.16 -2.00
C ASP A 115 37.23 -5.76 -0.88
N LEU A 116 36.30 -6.67 -0.59
CA LEU A 116 35.33 -6.51 0.48
C LEU A 116 36.02 -6.83 1.81
N PRO A 117 35.84 -5.99 2.85
CA PRO A 117 36.27 -6.36 4.18
C PRO A 117 35.63 -7.70 4.58
N ASP A 118 36.45 -8.62 5.08
CA ASP A 118 36.02 -9.91 5.61
C ASP A 118 35.28 -9.66 6.93
N PHE A 119 34.00 -9.32 6.84
CA PHE A 119 33.15 -9.05 7.99
C PHE A 119 32.92 -10.35 8.77
N ARG A 120 33.78 -10.63 9.76
CA ARG A 120 33.52 -11.72 10.67
C ARG A 120 32.72 -11.21 11.87
N PRO A 121 31.80 -12.02 12.41
CA PRO A 121 31.04 -11.64 13.60
C PRO A 121 31.94 -11.29 14.80
N GLU A 122 33.18 -11.77 14.81
CA GLU A 122 34.21 -11.46 15.81
C GLU A 122 34.89 -10.08 15.63
N ASP A 123 34.78 -9.46 14.45
CA ASP A 123 35.31 -8.11 14.19
C ASP A 123 34.39 -7.00 14.73
N PHE A 124 33.14 -7.35 15.02
CA PHE A 124 32.15 -6.48 15.67
C PHE A 124 32.23 -6.62 17.19
N VAL A 125 33.36 -6.23 17.79
CA VAL A 125 33.47 -6.11 19.25
C VAL A 125 32.79 -4.81 19.69
N PHE A 126 31.48 -4.73 19.54
CA PHE A 126 30.71 -3.72 20.24
C PHE A 126 30.69 -4.12 21.71
N ALA A 127 31.12 -3.22 22.59
CA ALA A 127 31.02 -3.42 24.02
C ALA A 127 29.59 -3.87 24.36
N GLU A 128 29.47 -5.04 25.00
CA GLU A 128 28.21 -5.67 25.36
C GLU A 128 27.35 -4.80 26.30
N ASP A 129 27.86 -3.65 26.75
CA ASP A 129 27.30 -2.79 27.78
C ASP A 129 26.35 -1.67 27.29
N GLU A 130 26.20 -1.42 25.97
CA GLU A 130 25.36 -0.29 25.48
C GLU A 130 24.07 -0.72 24.74
N PHE A 131 23.82 -2.03 24.61
CA PHE A 131 22.58 -2.58 24.02
C PHE A 131 21.47 -2.88 25.04
N ASP A 132 21.59 -2.39 26.29
CA ASP A 132 20.60 -2.65 27.35
C ASP A 132 19.45 -1.63 27.39
N ALA A 133 19.36 -0.76 26.38
CA ALA A 133 18.11 -0.07 26.10
C ALA A 133 17.24 -1.04 25.27
N PRO A 134 16.07 -1.48 25.78
CA PRO A 134 15.15 -2.25 24.96
C PRO A 134 14.61 -1.29 23.90
N LEU A 135 15.29 -1.18 22.75
CA LEU A 135 14.58 -0.98 21.50
C LEU A 135 13.70 -2.22 21.39
N ALA A 136 12.45 -2.08 21.85
CA ALA A 136 11.45 -3.11 21.78
C ALA A 136 11.14 -3.37 20.31
N VAL A 137 12.00 -4.15 19.65
CA VAL A 137 11.70 -4.72 18.35
C VAL A 137 10.46 -5.58 18.59
N PRO A 138 9.34 -5.32 17.88
CA PRO A 138 8.15 -6.13 18.04
C PRO A 138 8.52 -7.61 17.85
N ALA A 139 7.89 -8.49 18.63
CA ALA A 139 8.19 -9.92 18.65
C ALA A 139 7.95 -10.60 17.28
N ASP A 140 7.30 -9.90 16.36
CA ASP A 140 7.07 -10.31 14.99
C ASP A 140 7.78 -9.34 14.03
N PRO A 141 8.85 -9.77 13.33
CA PRO A 141 9.59 -8.93 12.38
C PRO A 141 8.74 -8.55 11.17
N ASP A 142 7.66 -9.28 10.87
CA ASP A 142 6.80 -9.00 9.73
C ASP A 142 6.04 -7.69 9.93
N ILE A 143 5.76 -7.29 11.18
CA ILE A 143 5.13 -5.99 11.52
C ILE A 143 5.98 -4.81 11.05
N LEU A 144 7.31 -4.97 11.00
CA LEU A 144 8.22 -3.93 10.50
C LEU A 144 8.31 -3.90 8.97
N LEU A 145 7.92 -5.00 8.31
CA LEU A 145 7.86 -5.09 6.85
C LEU A 145 6.48 -4.72 6.29
N GLN A 146 5.43 -4.71 7.11
CA GLN A 146 4.10 -4.31 6.69
C GLN A 146 3.99 -2.79 6.57
N ASP A 147 3.29 -2.33 5.52
CA ASP A 147 2.89 -0.94 5.42
C ASP A 147 2.01 -0.59 6.65
N PRO A 148 2.38 0.44 7.43
CA PRO A 148 1.66 0.79 8.67
C PRO A 148 0.19 1.13 8.45
N VAL A 149 -0.22 1.44 7.21
CA VAL A 149 -1.59 1.84 6.84
C VAL A 149 -2.40 0.66 6.29
N HIS A 150 -1.75 -0.44 5.89
CA HIS A 150 -2.41 -1.57 5.24
C HIS A 150 -3.55 -2.17 6.05
N ALA A 151 -3.33 -2.39 7.36
CA ALA A 151 -4.34 -2.98 8.24
C ALA A 151 -5.62 -2.13 8.33
N ASP A 152 -5.49 -0.80 8.31
CA ASP A 152 -6.63 0.11 8.32
C ASP A 152 -7.37 0.12 6.99
N ILE A 153 -6.63 0.04 5.88
CA ILE A 153 -7.21 -0.03 4.53
C ILE A 153 -7.95 -1.36 4.33
N ALA A 154 -7.38 -2.48 4.77
CA ALA A 154 -8.07 -3.76 4.77
C ALA A 154 -9.35 -3.69 5.64
N TRP A 155 -9.26 -3.10 6.83
CA TRP A 155 -10.40 -2.94 7.72
C TRP A 155 -11.51 -2.07 7.11
N ILE A 156 -11.16 -0.92 6.50
CA ILE A 156 -12.17 -0.04 5.88
C ILE A 156 -12.81 -0.71 4.67
N CYS A 157 -12.07 -1.56 3.94
CA CYS A 157 -12.65 -2.37 2.88
C CYS A 157 -13.76 -3.28 3.41
N GLU A 158 -13.44 -4.10 4.41
CA GLU A 158 -14.37 -5.09 4.96
C GLU A 158 -15.56 -4.46 5.69
N ASN A 159 -15.30 -3.43 6.49
CA ASN A 159 -16.27 -2.94 7.48
C ASN A 159 -17.05 -1.72 6.99
N TRP A 160 -16.55 -1.00 5.99
CA TRP A 160 -17.18 0.22 5.52
C TRP A 160 -17.54 0.18 4.04
N VAL A 161 -16.62 -0.26 3.18
CA VAL A 161 -16.82 -0.29 1.72
C VAL A 161 -17.74 -1.43 1.31
N LEU A 162 -17.44 -2.66 1.75
CA LEU A 162 -18.17 -3.85 1.33
C LEU A 162 -19.67 -3.81 1.67
N PRO A 163 -20.11 -3.35 2.86
CA PRO A 163 -21.53 -3.19 3.15
C PRO A 163 -22.23 -2.21 2.20
N ARG A 164 -21.52 -1.19 1.72
CA ARG A 164 -22.04 -0.20 0.76
C ARG A 164 -22.09 -0.75 -0.65
N VAL A 165 -21.11 -1.55 -1.06
CA VAL A 165 -21.18 -2.30 -2.32
C VAL A 165 -22.37 -3.24 -2.32
N ALA A 166 -22.62 -3.95 -1.21
CA ALA A 166 -23.73 -4.88 -1.08
C ALA A 166 -25.11 -4.20 -1.02
N ALA A 167 -25.18 -2.98 -0.49
CA ALA A 167 -26.41 -2.19 -0.42
C ALA A 167 -26.74 -1.47 -1.74
N ASP A 168 -25.78 -1.33 -2.65
CA ASP A 168 -25.99 -0.68 -3.94
C ASP A 168 -26.76 -1.59 -4.91
N THR A 169 -27.53 -0.98 -5.80
CA THR A 169 -28.30 -1.67 -6.84
C THR A 169 -27.53 -1.86 -8.15
N ALA A 170 -26.38 -1.20 -8.30
CA ALA A 170 -25.52 -1.34 -9.46
C ALA A 170 -24.86 -2.74 -9.53
N PRO A 171 -24.40 -3.19 -10.71
CA PRO A 171 -23.61 -4.42 -10.81
C PRO A 171 -22.40 -4.38 -9.88
N ARG A 172 -22.15 -5.49 -9.18
CA ARG A 172 -20.99 -5.59 -8.29
C ARG A 172 -19.69 -5.35 -9.07
N PRO A 173 -18.75 -4.57 -8.52
CA PRO A 173 -17.46 -4.38 -9.16
C PRO A 173 -16.66 -5.67 -9.15
N ALA A 174 -15.85 -5.84 -10.20
CA ALA A 174 -14.85 -6.90 -10.24
C ALA A 174 -13.70 -6.60 -9.28
N GLN A 175 -13.41 -5.32 -9.06
CA GLN A 175 -12.33 -4.85 -8.22
C GLN A 175 -12.72 -3.57 -7.49
N ILE A 176 -12.30 -3.47 -6.23
CA ILE A 176 -12.40 -2.28 -5.40
C ILE A 176 -10.99 -1.67 -5.32
N ILE A 177 -10.87 -0.38 -5.58
CA ILE A 177 -9.65 0.37 -5.29
C ILE A 177 -9.94 1.30 -4.10
N ILE A 178 -9.13 1.22 -3.06
CA ILE A 178 -9.16 2.19 -1.97
C ILE A 178 -8.02 3.16 -2.20
N SER A 179 -8.36 4.44 -2.31
CA SER A 179 -7.41 5.53 -2.51
C SER A 179 -7.44 6.41 -1.28
N VAL A 180 -6.34 6.46 -0.55
CA VAL A 180 -6.17 7.29 0.65
C VAL A 180 -5.19 8.41 0.31
N SER A 181 -5.56 9.66 0.57
CA SER A 181 -4.70 10.83 0.36
C SER A 181 -4.52 11.61 1.65
N ASP A 182 -3.38 12.26 1.85
CA ASP A 182 -3.17 13.11 3.03
C ASP A 182 -4.00 14.42 2.98
N ARG A 183 -4.33 14.88 1.77
CA ARG A 183 -5.10 16.09 1.51
C ARG A 183 -6.07 15.94 0.34
N PRO A 184 -7.08 16.83 0.24
CA PRO A 184 -8.03 16.81 -0.89
C PRO A 184 -7.32 17.01 -2.23
N THR A 185 -7.62 16.14 -3.20
CA THR A 185 -7.12 16.22 -4.57
C THR A 185 -8.26 16.48 -5.56
N GLU A 186 -8.01 17.35 -6.53
CA GLU A 186 -8.95 17.59 -7.62
C GLU A 186 -8.98 16.37 -8.56
N PHE A 187 -10.18 15.97 -8.97
CA PHE A 187 -10.32 14.81 -9.86
C PHE A 187 -9.67 15.09 -11.22
N GLY A 188 -8.73 14.22 -11.62
CA GLY A 188 -8.05 14.32 -12.91
C GLY A 188 -6.86 15.28 -12.95
N ALA A 189 -6.56 15.97 -11.84
CA ALA A 189 -5.33 16.74 -11.68
C ALA A 189 -4.24 15.85 -11.06
N VAL A 190 -3.01 16.00 -11.53
CA VAL A 190 -1.83 15.43 -10.85
C VAL A 190 -1.41 16.44 -9.78
N ASP A 191 -1.51 16.04 -8.52
CA ASP A 191 -1.00 16.79 -7.37
C ASP A 191 0.21 16.03 -6.82
N ILE A 192 1.42 16.51 -7.12
CA ILE A 192 2.67 15.89 -6.68
C ILE A 192 2.96 16.11 -5.19
N GLU A 193 2.26 17.06 -4.56
CA GLU A 193 2.43 17.38 -3.15
C GLU A 193 1.49 16.53 -2.27
N ALA A 194 0.49 15.89 -2.87
CA ALA A 194 -0.42 14.99 -2.17
C ALA A 194 0.21 13.60 -2.07
N VAL A 195 0.39 13.13 -0.84
CA VAL A 195 0.75 11.74 -0.59
C VAL A 195 -0.49 10.91 -0.84
N GLN A 196 -0.41 9.98 -1.80
CA GLN A 196 -1.55 9.15 -2.18
C GLN A 196 -1.14 7.67 -2.20
N LEU A 197 -1.82 6.89 -1.37
CA LEU A 197 -1.69 5.44 -1.29
C LEU A 197 -2.90 4.80 -1.99
N PHE A 198 -2.64 3.74 -2.74
CA PHE A 198 -3.66 2.97 -3.45
C PHE A 198 -3.54 1.50 -3.08
N GLU A 199 -4.65 0.87 -2.70
CA GLU A 199 -4.72 -0.58 -2.57
C GLU A 199 -5.88 -1.16 -3.37
N ALA A 200 -5.65 -2.34 -3.94
CA ALA A 200 -6.64 -3.06 -4.73
C ALA A 200 -7.17 -4.29 -3.97
N PHE A 201 -8.47 -4.54 -4.10
CA PHE A 201 -9.14 -5.67 -3.50
C PHE A 201 -10.12 -6.31 -4.48
N SER A 202 -10.13 -7.63 -4.56
CA SER A 202 -11.26 -8.38 -5.10
C SER A 202 -12.27 -8.72 -4.02
N ILE A 203 -13.51 -9.01 -4.45
CA ILE A 203 -14.58 -9.45 -3.54
C ILE A 203 -14.65 -10.97 -3.60
N SER A 204 -14.71 -11.63 -2.44
CA SER A 204 -14.87 -13.08 -2.35
C SER A 204 -16.13 -13.58 -3.08
N ASP A 205 -16.13 -14.85 -3.50
CA ASP A 205 -17.28 -15.47 -4.18
C ASP A 205 -18.58 -15.37 -3.38
N ASP A 206 -18.50 -15.48 -2.05
CA ASP A 206 -19.64 -15.33 -1.14
C ASP A 206 -20.06 -13.87 -0.91
N GLY A 207 -19.28 -12.90 -1.39
CA GLY A 207 -19.56 -11.48 -1.32
C GLY A 207 -19.35 -10.85 0.06
N ARG A 208 -18.62 -11.52 0.97
CA ARG A 208 -18.52 -11.12 2.38
C ARG A 208 -17.13 -10.70 2.83
N HIS A 209 -16.11 -10.85 1.99
CA HIS A 209 -14.73 -10.50 2.32
C HIS A 209 -14.06 -9.73 1.20
N CYS A 210 -13.20 -8.79 1.59
CA CYS A 210 -12.23 -8.18 0.70
C CYS A 210 -10.97 -9.05 0.68
N ILE A 211 -10.47 -9.37 -0.52
CA ILE A 211 -9.23 -10.11 -0.71
C ILE A 211 -8.23 -9.12 -1.30
N TRP A 212 -7.15 -8.83 -0.56
CA TRP A 212 -6.11 -7.91 -1.04
C TRP A 212 -5.40 -8.49 -2.26
N GLU A 213 -5.20 -7.65 -3.28
CA GLU A 213 -4.48 -7.99 -4.50
C GLU A 213 -3.20 -7.16 -4.59
N PRO A 214 -2.01 -7.80 -4.60
CA PRO A 214 -0.78 -7.09 -4.88
C PRO A 214 -0.80 -6.59 -6.34
N TRP A 215 -0.35 -5.35 -6.56
CA TRP A 215 -0.31 -4.70 -7.87
C TRP A 215 1.07 -4.78 -8.53
#